data_AF-A0AAD2ZAA3-F1
#
_entry.id   AF-A0AAD2ZAA3-F1
#
_cell.length_a   1.000
_cell.length_b   1.000
_cell.length_c   1.000
_cell.angle_alpha   90.00
_cell.angle_beta   90.00
_cell.angle_gamma   90.00
#
_symmetry.space_group_name_H-M   'P 1'
#
loop_
_entity.id
_entity.type
_entity.pdbx_description
1 polymer ?
#
loop_
_entity_poly.entity_id
_entity_poly.type
_entity_poly.pdbx_seq_one_letter_code
_entity_poly.pdbx_strand_id
1 'polypeptide(L)'
;MKNNHLISYDWLTSLSDLELLSLHSEILTQLRSRGVIRTKNNPVGDYAEWLVSKALGMTLLSNSSAGADAIDTNGKKVQIKARRVTSDNTSRQLSALRNYEAADFDYLIAVIFDETYNILDAYKIPHEVIRDYARHSDHVNAHIVNLKGAILTDPRVSSIKEELIVRSSASVNEAAMQTLPPEPMEEVSNQPEKITSSVTLVSLLKAIGMECFVNYYHHFADSNLSSAYIIEQMHSREGYTEKSCRGRLSKARKVIRDGLSIEALTLIADSGRIQDTVRSDALKLISVLE
;
A
#
# COMPACT_ATOMS: atom_id res chain seq x y z
N MET A 1 -7.76 14.81 22.63
CA MET A 1 -8.06 13.96 21.47
C MET A 1 -7.93 12.51 21.94
N LYS A 2 -8.89 11.64 21.64
CA LYS A 2 -8.82 10.23 22.07
C LYS A 2 -7.71 9.56 21.24
N ASN A 3 -6.65 9.08 21.88
CA ASN A 3 -5.65 8.26 21.21
C ASN A 3 -6.36 7.00 20.73
N ASN A 4 -6.46 6.82 19.41
CA ASN A 4 -6.92 5.58 18.79
C ASN A 4 -5.81 4.53 18.90
N HIS A 5 -5.45 4.12 20.11
CA HIS A 5 -4.70 2.87 20.29
C HIS A 5 -5.65 1.73 20.01
N LEU A 6 -5.79 1.41 18.72
CA LEU A 6 -6.62 0.33 18.21
C LEU A 6 -6.08 -1.06 18.63
N ILE A 7 -4.86 -1.12 19.14
CA ILE A 7 -4.18 -2.36 19.53
C ILE A 7 -3.38 -2.14 20.82
N SER A 8 -3.31 -3.15 21.68
CA SER A 8 -2.49 -3.12 22.91
C SER A 8 -1.02 -2.90 22.56
N TYR A 9 -0.38 -1.95 23.25
CA TYR A 9 1.03 -1.65 23.11
C TYR A 9 1.90 -2.89 23.33
N ASP A 10 1.51 -3.74 24.29
CA ASP A 10 2.23 -4.97 24.65
C ASP A 10 2.29 -5.97 23.49
N TRP A 11 1.26 -6.05 22.66
CA TRP A 11 1.24 -6.93 21.49
C TRP A 11 2.23 -6.46 20.43
N LEU A 12 2.23 -5.16 20.10
CA LEU A 12 3.16 -4.61 19.11
C LEU A 12 4.61 -4.78 19.55
N THR A 13 4.92 -4.61 20.84
CA THR A 13 6.27 -4.82 21.37
C THR A 13 6.72 -6.28 21.39
N SER A 14 5.79 -7.22 21.28
CA SER A 14 6.11 -8.66 21.23
C SER A 14 6.46 -9.16 19.82
N LEU A 15 6.14 -8.39 18.78
CA LEU A 15 6.41 -8.75 17.39
C LEU A 15 7.88 -8.51 17.02
N SER A 16 8.44 -9.40 16.23
CA SER A 16 9.74 -9.19 15.57
C SER A 16 9.68 -8.11 14.50
N ASP A 17 10.84 -7.58 14.10
CA ASP A 17 10.95 -6.62 13.01
C ASP A 17 10.27 -7.10 11.71
N LEU A 18 10.42 -8.38 11.38
CA LEU A 18 9.81 -8.95 10.17
C LEU A 18 8.29 -9.04 10.27
N GLU A 19 7.75 -9.35 11.45
CA GLU A 19 6.31 -9.38 11.69
C GLU A 19 5.71 -7.97 11.63
N LEU A 20 6.40 -6.96 12.20
CA LEU A 20 6.00 -5.56 12.08
C LEU A 20 5.98 -5.09 10.62
N LEU A 21 6.99 -5.44 9.83
CA LEU A 21 7.04 -5.13 8.40
C LEU A 21 5.96 -5.89 7.60
N SER A 22 5.67 -7.13 7.97
CA SER A 22 4.61 -7.94 7.35
C SER A 22 3.24 -7.33 7.63
N LEU A 23 2.97 -6.98 8.89
CA LEU A 23 1.76 -6.27 9.30
C LEU A 23 1.62 -4.93 8.57
N HIS A 24 2.70 -4.16 8.44
CA HIS A 24 2.70 -2.91 7.67
C HIS A 24 2.29 -3.14 6.20
N SER A 25 2.85 -4.17 5.56
CA SER A 25 2.51 -4.55 4.18
C SER A 25 1.03 -4.94 4.01
N GLU A 26 0.48 -5.65 4.99
CA GLU A 26 -0.94 -6.03 5.02
C GLU A 26 -1.84 -4.80 5.19
N ILE A 27 -1.50 -3.90 6.12
CA ILE A 27 -2.21 -2.62 6.30
C ILE A 27 -2.24 -1.81 4.99
N LEU A 28 -1.10 -1.68 4.30
CA LEU A 28 -1.04 -0.98 3.02
C LEU A 28 -1.89 -1.68 1.94
N THR A 29 -1.90 -3.02 1.93
CA THR A 29 -2.75 -3.80 1.01
C THR A 29 -4.24 -3.54 1.27
N GLN A 30 -4.62 -3.46 2.54
CA GLN A 30 -5.97 -3.16 3.00
C GLN A 30 -6.41 -1.71 2.68
N LEU A 31 -5.50 -0.73 2.81
CA LEU A 31 -5.80 0.64 2.41
C LEU A 31 -5.96 0.76 0.89
N ARG A 32 -5.13 0.04 0.12
CA ARG A 32 -5.20 0.04 -1.34
C ARG A 32 -6.46 -0.62 -1.87
N SER A 33 -6.90 -1.73 -1.29
CA SER A 33 -8.15 -2.40 -1.70
C SER A 33 -9.38 -1.52 -1.46
N ARG A 34 -9.34 -0.65 -0.45
CA ARG A 34 -10.38 0.35 -0.16
C ARG A 34 -10.26 1.62 -1.04
N GLY A 35 -9.28 1.67 -1.94
CA GLY A 35 -9.02 2.83 -2.79
C GLY A 35 -8.46 4.05 -2.05
N VAL A 36 -8.06 3.91 -0.79
CA VAL A 36 -7.53 5.01 0.04
C VAL A 36 -6.12 5.40 -0.37
N ILE A 37 -5.30 4.43 -0.78
CA ILE A 37 -3.96 4.67 -1.32
C ILE A 37 -3.81 4.06 -2.71
N ARG A 38 -2.92 4.65 -3.52
CA ARG A 38 -2.71 4.24 -4.92
C ARG A 38 -1.45 3.38 -5.06
N THR A 39 -0.44 3.70 -4.26
CA THR A 39 0.88 3.04 -4.16
C THR A 39 1.03 2.32 -2.82
N LYS A 40 2.05 1.47 -2.69
CA LYS A 40 2.44 0.83 -1.41
C LYS A 40 3.65 1.52 -0.77
N ASN A 41 3.89 2.78 -1.11
CA ASN A 41 4.94 3.58 -0.48
C ASN A 41 4.40 4.20 0.82
N ASN A 42 5.08 5.22 1.34
CA ASN A 42 4.58 5.99 2.46
C ASN A 42 3.16 6.54 2.16
N PRO A 43 2.14 6.16 2.94
CA PRO A 43 0.74 6.40 2.60
C PRO A 43 0.31 7.86 2.75
N VAL A 44 1.12 8.74 3.37
CA VAL A 44 0.72 10.12 3.71
C VAL A 44 0.27 10.92 2.48
N GLY A 45 0.98 10.80 1.36
CA GLY A 45 0.62 11.50 0.12
C GLY A 45 -0.69 11.01 -0.46
N ASP A 46 -0.75 9.72 -0.78
CA ASP A 46 -1.94 9.10 -1.37
C ASP A 46 -3.18 9.25 -0.47
N TYR A 47 -3.01 9.15 0.85
CA TYR A 47 -4.10 9.37 1.80
C TYR A 47 -4.64 10.80 1.74
N ALA A 48 -3.75 11.80 1.65
CA ALA A 48 -4.16 13.19 1.53
C ALA A 48 -4.90 13.45 0.21
N GLU A 49 -4.41 12.90 -0.89
CA GLU A 49 -5.06 12.97 -2.19
C GLU A 49 -6.46 12.38 -2.15
N TRP A 50 -6.60 11.14 -1.64
CA TRP A 50 -7.90 10.50 -1.48
C TRP A 50 -8.84 11.30 -0.58
N LEU A 51 -8.37 11.74 0.58
CA LEU A 51 -9.15 12.47 1.58
C LEU A 51 -9.68 13.79 1.01
N VAL A 52 -8.79 14.58 0.39
CA VAL A 52 -9.13 15.88 -0.20
C VAL A 52 -10.08 15.69 -1.37
N SER A 53 -9.79 14.76 -2.29
CA SER A 53 -10.64 14.51 -3.44
C SER A 53 -12.02 14.02 -3.05
N LYS A 54 -12.11 13.11 -2.07
CA LYS A 54 -13.40 12.62 -1.57
C LYS A 54 -14.19 13.73 -0.87
N ALA A 55 -13.55 14.51 -0.01
CA ALA A 55 -14.22 15.59 0.72
C ALA A 55 -14.68 16.72 -0.21
N LEU A 56 -13.86 17.11 -1.19
CA LEU A 56 -14.13 18.27 -2.04
C LEU A 56 -14.74 17.92 -3.40
N GLY A 57 -15.01 16.63 -3.67
CA GLY A 57 -15.57 16.17 -4.94
C GLY A 57 -14.63 16.34 -6.14
N MET A 58 -13.31 16.26 -5.91
CA MET A 58 -12.31 16.41 -6.97
C MET A 58 -12.05 15.09 -7.68
N THR A 59 -11.62 15.17 -8.93
CA THR A 59 -11.21 14.01 -9.74
C THR A 59 -9.70 13.86 -9.70
N LEU A 60 -9.20 12.74 -9.16
CA LEU A 60 -7.76 12.45 -9.14
C LEU A 60 -7.22 12.21 -10.55
N LEU A 61 -6.09 12.83 -10.86
CA LEU A 61 -5.33 12.57 -12.09
C LEU A 61 -4.50 11.29 -11.95
N SER A 62 -4.05 10.75 -13.09
CA SER A 62 -3.20 9.57 -13.09
C SER A 62 -1.85 9.85 -12.40
N ASN A 63 -1.23 8.83 -11.80
CA ASN A 63 0.08 8.99 -11.13
C ASN A 63 1.22 9.46 -12.05
N SER A 64 1.03 9.40 -13.37
CA SER A 64 1.99 9.84 -14.38
C SER A 64 1.72 11.25 -14.89
N SER A 65 0.67 11.91 -14.41
CA SER A 65 0.33 13.29 -14.79
C SER A 65 1.34 14.24 -14.16
N ALA A 66 2.07 14.98 -14.99
CA ALA A 66 3.03 15.96 -14.51
C ALA A 66 2.30 17.19 -13.92
N GLY A 67 2.73 17.62 -12.74
CA GLY A 67 2.46 18.96 -12.21
C GLY A 67 1.10 19.20 -11.52
N ALA A 68 0.19 18.23 -11.51
CA ALA A 68 -1.06 18.31 -10.73
C ALA A 68 -1.54 16.92 -10.30
N ASP A 69 -2.23 16.84 -9.15
CA ASP A 69 -2.72 15.58 -8.58
C ASP A 69 -4.22 15.39 -8.78
N ALA A 70 -4.99 16.49 -8.92
CA ALA A 70 -6.44 16.44 -9.08
C ALA A 70 -6.98 17.60 -9.94
N ILE A 71 -8.23 17.45 -10.37
CA ILE A 71 -9.05 18.51 -10.99
C ILE A 71 -10.25 18.78 -10.09
N ASP A 72 -10.50 20.05 -9.76
CA ASP A 72 -11.67 20.44 -8.97
C ASP A 72 -12.97 20.49 -9.78
N THR A 73 -14.09 20.70 -9.11
CA THR A 73 -15.43 20.74 -9.74
C THR A 73 -15.60 21.88 -10.75
N ASN A 74 -14.71 22.88 -10.76
CA ASN A 74 -14.70 24.00 -11.70
C ASN A 74 -13.65 23.80 -12.81
N GLY A 75 -13.01 22.64 -12.89
CA GLY A 75 -11.99 22.33 -13.89
C GLY A 75 -10.59 22.87 -13.56
N LYS A 76 -10.35 23.40 -12.36
CA LYS A 76 -9.01 23.87 -11.96
C LYS A 76 -8.10 22.72 -11.59
N LYS A 77 -6.83 22.81 -11.97
CA LYS A 77 -5.77 21.88 -11.62
C LYS A 77 -5.27 22.12 -10.20
N VAL A 78 -5.17 21.07 -9.41
CA VAL A 78 -4.82 21.12 -7.99
C VAL A 78 -3.61 20.25 -7.73
N GLN A 79 -2.59 20.81 -7.08
CA GLN A 79 -1.53 20.03 -6.44
C GLN A 79 -1.92 19.80 -4.99
N ILE A 80 -1.73 18.59 -4.47
CA ILE A 80 -1.99 18.18 -3.10
C ILE A 80 -0.67 17.76 -2.46
N LYS A 81 -0.29 18.41 -1.37
CA LYS A 81 0.88 18.02 -0.57
C LYS A 81 0.47 17.78 0.87
N ALA A 82 1.15 16.86 1.53
CA ALA A 82 0.89 16.58 2.93
C ALA A 82 2.16 16.36 3.74
N ARG A 83 2.03 16.58 5.04
CA ARG A 83 3.08 16.33 6.02
C ARG A 83 2.48 15.71 7.28
N ARG A 84 3.08 14.61 7.74
CA ARG A 84 2.81 14.05 9.06
C ARG A 84 3.83 14.60 10.05
N VAL A 85 3.37 15.27 11.10
CA VAL A 85 4.23 15.74 12.20
C VAL A 85 4.23 14.71 13.32
N THR A 86 5.36 14.56 13.98
CA THR A 86 5.54 13.67 15.15
C THR A 86 6.21 14.46 16.27
N SER A 87 6.22 13.90 17.49
CA SER A 87 6.97 14.46 18.62
C SER A 87 8.45 14.72 18.27
N ASP A 88 9.06 13.79 17.52
CA ASP A 88 10.48 13.86 17.14
C ASP A 88 10.73 14.78 15.94
N ASN A 89 9.69 15.07 15.14
CA ASN A 89 9.80 15.94 13.97
C ASN A 89 8.53 16.78 13.79
N THR A 90 8.56 17.95 14.43
CA THR A 90 7.48 18.94 14.38
C THR A 90 7.48 19.80 13.11
N SER A 91 8.40 19.53 12.17
CA SER A 91 8.52 20.32 10.94
C SER A 91 7.30 20.17 10.05
N ARG A 92 6.71 21.32 9.69
CA ARG A 92 5.59 21.47 8.74
C ARG A 92 6.05 21.77 7.31
N GLN A 93 7.31 21.43 7.01
CA GLN A 93 7.89 21.56 5.66
C GLN A 93 7.25 20.53 4.72
N LEU A 94 6.74 21.00 3.60
CA LEU A 94 6.20 20.17 2.52
C LEU A 94 7.33 19.65 1.63
N SER A 95 7.07 18.55 0.91
CA SER A 95 7.98 18.11 -0.14
C SER A 95 8.11 19.16 -1.24
N ALA A 96 9.28 19.20 -1.87
CA ALA A 96 9.63 20.14 -2.94
C ALA A 96 8.56 20.25 -4.05
N LEU A 97 8.23 21.49 -4.41
CA LEU A 97 7.42 21.86 -5.57
C LEU A 97 8.37 22.15 -6.74
N ARG A 98 8.47 21.20 -7.66
CA ARG A 98 9.31 21.28 -8.86
C ARG A 98 8.56 21.99 -9.99
N ASN A 99 9.30 22.49 -10.97
CA ASN A 99 8.75 23.13 -12.17
C ASN A 99 7.71 24.22 -11.86
N TYR A 100 7.92 24.99 -10.78
CA TYR A 100 6.98 26.03 -10.35
C TYR A 100 6.64 27.00 -11.48
N GLU A 101 7.65 27.43 -12.26
CA GLU A 101 7.48 28.34 -13.40
C GLU A 101 6.58 27.81 -14.52
N ALA A 102 6.39 26.48 -14.63
CA ALA A 102 5.50 25.89 -15.62
C ALA A 102 4.02 26.15 -15.34
N ALA A 103 3.68 26.57 -14.11
CA ALA A 103 2.31 26.86 -13.67
C ALA A 103 1.33 25.72 -13.96
N ASP A 104 1.77 24.47 -13.76
CA ASP A 104 0.99 23.26 -14.09
C ASP A 104 -0.26 23.06 -13.21
N PHE A 105 -0.40 23.83 -12.12
CA PHE A 105 -1.54 23.79 -11.21
C PHE A 105 -1.97 25.19 -10.78
N ASP A 106 -3.27 25.38 -10.57
CA ASP A 106 -3.89 26.67 -10.22
C ASP A 106 -3.74 26.99 -8.72
N TYR A 107 -3.79 25.97 -7.87
CA TYR A 107 -3.60 26.13 -6.42
C TYR A 107 -3.10 24.85 -5.75
N LEU A 108 -2.47 25.03 -4.60
CA LEU A 108 -2.00 23.98 -3.72
C LEU A 108 -3.03 23.74 -2.62
N ILE A 109 -3.38 22.48 -2.39
CA ILE A 109 -3.96 22.04 -1.11
C ILE A 109 -2.85 21.42 -0.28
N ALA A 110 -2.67 21.92 0.94
CA ALA A 110 -1.65 21.45 1.86
C ALA A 110 -2.28 20.96 3.16
N VAL A 111 -2.02 19.70 3.52
CA VAL A 111 -2.61 19.04 4.70
C VAL A 111 -1.52 18.67 5.72
N ILE A 112 -1.72 19.03 6.98
CA ILE A 112 -0.87 18.63 8.10
C ILE A 112 -1.62 17.61 8.95
N PHE A 113 -1.02 16.44 9.10
CA PHE A 113 -1.54 15.37 9.94
C PHE A 113 -0.74 15.24 11.25
N ASP A 114 -1.40 14.82 12.32
CA ASP A 114 -0.72 14.30 13.50
C ASP A 114 -0.16 12.89 13.27
N GLU A 115 0.54 12.35 14.27
CA GLU A 115 1.16 11.02 14.20
C GLU A 115 0.16 9.87 13.96
N THR A 116 -1.10 10.09 14.32
CA THR A 116 -2.24 9.17 14.16
C THR A 116 -3.10 9.47 12.92
N TYR A 117 -2.62 10.31 12.01
CA TYR A 117 -3.29 10.70 10.76
C TYR A 117 -4.55 11.57 10.92
N ASN A 118 -4.81 12.16 12.10
CA ASN A 118 -5.88 13.17 12.19
C ASN A 118 -5.41 14.49 11.57
N ILE A 119 -6.35 15.22 10.97
CA ILE A 119 -6.09 16.53 10.37
C ILE A 119 -5.82 17.55 11.48
N LEU A 120 -4.58 18.05 11.55
CA LEU A 120 -4.23 19.19 12.39
C LEU A 120 -4.61 20.49 11.72
N ASP A 121 -4.24 20.65 10.45
CA ASP A 121 -4.54 21.82 9.63
C ASP A 121 -4.65 21.45 8.15
N ALA A 122 -5.44 22.21 7.40
CA ALA A 122 -5.49 22.11 5.95
C ALA A 122 -5.74 23.48 5.33
N TYR A 123 -4.99 23.79 4.27
CA TYR A 123 -5.04 25.10 3.60
C TYR A 123 -5.14 24.95 2.09
N LYS A 124 -5.92 25.84 1.49
CA LYS A 124 -5.93 26.12 0.06
C LYS A 124 -5.11 27.38 -0.20
N ILE A 125 -4.06 27.26 -1.01
CA ILE A 125 -3.05 28.29 -1.26
C ILE A 125 -3.00 28.54 -2.78
N PRO A 126 -3.41 29.72 -3.27
CA PRO A 126 -3.29 30.05 -4.68
C PRO A 126 -1.84 29.94 -5.17
N HIS A 127 -1.64 29.53 -6.43
CA HIS A 127 -0.31 29.30 -6.99
C HIS A 127 0.63 30.50 -6.77
N GLU A 128 0.16 31.71 -7.07
CA GLU A 128 0.92 32.96 -6.93
C GLU A 128 1.45 33.22 -5.51
N VAL A 129 0.73 32.78 -4.47
CA VAL A 129 1.10 33.01 -3.06
C VAL A 129 2.30 32.16 -2.67
N ILE A 130 2.52 31.03 -3.35
CA ILE A 130 3.60 30.09 -3.01
C ILE A 130 4.96 30.77 -3.15
N ARG A 131 5.17 31.60 -4.18
CA ARG A 131 6.46 32.28 -4.39
C ARG A 131 6.82 33.24 -3.24
N ASP A 132 5.84 33.88 -2.63
CA ASP A 132 6.06 34.85 -1.55
C ASP A 132 6.63 34.18 -0.28
N TYR A 133 6.37 32.88 -0.09
CA TYR A 133 6.71 32.15 1.14
C TYR A 133 7.61 30.93 0.93
N ALA A 134 7.79 30.48 -0.31
CA ALA A 134 8.64 29.35 -0.61
C ALA A 134 10.11 29.76 -0.66
N ARG A 135 10.97 28.94 -0.05
CA ARG A 135 12.41 29.03 -0.25
C ARG A 135 12.79 28.31 -1.54
N HIS A 136 13.50 28.98 -2.44
CA HIS A 136 14.15 28.32 -3.57
C HIS A 136 15.33 27.47 -3.10
N SER A 137 15.45 26.24 -3.64
CA SER A 137 16.56 25.34 -3.37
C SER A 137 17.23 24.92 -4.66
N ASP A 138 18.41 25.47 -4.95
CA ASP A 138 19.17 25.22 -6.17
C ASP A 138 19.53 23.73 -6.35
N HIS A 139 19.86 23.04 -5.26
CA HIS A 139 20.26 21.62 -5.29
C HIS A 139 19.18 20.69 -5.86
N VAL A 140 17.90 20.98 -5.58
CA VAL A 140 16.77 20.19 -6.07
C VAL A 140 15.96 20.92 -7.14
N ASN A 141 16.41 22.11 -7.55
CA ASN A 141 15.74 23.05 -8.46
C ASN A 141 14.23 23.13 -8.19
N ALA A 142 13.87 23.51 -6.96
CA ALA A 142 12.50 23.47 -6.50
C ALA A 142 12.20 24.51 -5.41
N HIS A 143 10.90 24.77 -5.24
CA HIS A 143 10.35 25.63 -4.21
C HIS A 143 9.93 24.80 -3.00
N ILE A 144 10.39 25.18 -1.81
CA ILE A 144 10.09 24.49 -0.55
C ILE A 144 9.22 25.40 0.31
N VAL A 145 8.01 24.95 0.60
CA VAL A 145 7.07 25.65 1.48
C VAL A 145 7.11 25.04 2.87
N ASN A 146 7.16 25.91 3.89
CA ASN A 146 6.96 25.51 5.28
C ASN A 146 5.65 26.14 5.78
N LEU A 147 4.66 25.32 6.13
CA LEU A 147 3.37 25.80 6.61
C LEU A 147 3.46 26.28 8.06
N LYS A 148 4.14 27.41 8.28
CA LYS A 148 4.21 28.12 9.56
C LYS A 148 4.36 29.62 9.35
N GLY A 149 3.97 30.41 10.35
CA GLY A 149 4.18 31.85 10.33
C GLY A 149 3.26 32.58 9.34
N ALA A 150 3.78 33.59 8.66
CA ALA A 150 3.01 34.58 7.91
C ALA A 150 2.09 33.99 6.81
N ILE A 151 2.49 32.89 6.16
CA ILE A 151 1.65 32.21 5.15
C ILE A 151 0.29 31.77 5.71
N LEU A 152 0.21 31.45 7.01
CA LEU A 152 -1.02 30.98 7.65
C LEU A 152 -2.02 32.12 7.90
N THR A 153 -1.55 33.37 7.87
CA THR A 153 -2.34 34.59 8.10
C THR A 153 -2.52 35.42 6.84
N ASP A 154 -1.98 34.99 5.70
CA ASP A 154 -2.16 35.67 4.42
C ASP A 154 -3.64 35.61 4.01
N PRO A 155 -4.30 36.75 3.70
CA PRO A 155 -5.73 36.76 3.39
C PRO A 155 -6.09 35.98 2.11
N ARG A 156 -5.11 35.68 1.24
CA ARG A 156 -5.30 34.86 0.04
C ARG A 156 -5.32 33.36 0.35
N VAL A 157 -4.86 32.96 1.55
CA VAL A 157 -4.83 31.56 2.00
C VAL A 157 -6.09 31.25 2.78
N SER A 158 -6.82 30.21 2.37
CA SER A 158 -8.05 29.78 3.03
C SER A 158 -7.83 28.50 3.82
N SER A 159 -8.24 28.47 5.08
CA SER A 159 -8.32 27.20 5.82
C SER A 159 -9.49 26.38 5.31
N ILE A 160 -9.24 25.10 5.02
CA ILE A 160 -10.26 24.12 4.58
C ILE A 160 -10.38 22.96 5.59
N LYS A 161 -9.80 23.12 6.79
CA LYS A 161 -9.74 22.06 7.81
C LYS A 161 -11.12 21.51 8.16
N GLU A 162 -12.07 22.38 8.48
CA GLU A 162 -13.42 21.97 8.89
C GLU A 162 -14.18 21.30 7.76
N GLU A 163 -14.01 21.76 6.51
CA GLU A 163 -14.61 21.13 5.33
C GLU A 163 -14.14 19.68 5.17
N LEU A 164 -12.85 19.41 5.40
CA LEU A 164 -12.30 18.06 5.35
C LEU A 164 -12.78 17.18 6.52
N ILE A 165 -12.90 17.74 7.74
CA ILE A 165 -13.36 16.99 8.93
C ILE A 165 -14.84 16.62 8.82
N VAL A 166 -15.71 17.59 8.48
CA VAL A 166 -17.16 17.36 8.39
C VAL A 166 -17.50 16.33 7.31
N ARG A 167 -16.90 16.47 6.12
CA ARG A 167 -17.22 15.61 4.97
C ARG A 167 -16.58 14.22 5.05
N SER A 168 -15.43 14.09 5.70
CA SER A 168 -14.86 12.76 6.01
C SER A 168 -15.72 12.01 7.02
N SER A 169 -16.28 12.69 8.02
CA SER A 169 -17.17 12.11 9.03
C SER A 169 -18.55 11.71 8.47
N ALA A 170 -19.14 12.54 7.59
CA ALA A 170 -20.40 12.22 6.91
C ALA A 170 -20.30 10.95 6.04
N SER A 171 -19.13 10.73 5.44
CA SER A 171 -18.84 9.51 4.65
C SER A 171 -18.69 8.24 5.50
N VAL A 172 -18.42 8.36 6.81
CA VAL A 172 -18.35 7.22 7.73
C VAL A 172 -19.77 6.82 8.19
N ASN A 173 -20.66 7.80 8.36
CA ASN A 173 -22.04 7.57 8.78
C ASN A 173 -22.93 6.93 7.69
N GLU A 174 -22.66 7.16 6.40
CA GLU A 174 -23.36 6.42 5.33
C GLU A 174 -22.98 4.93 5.30
N ALA A 175 -21.74 4.58 5.69
CA ALA A 175 -21.32 3.18 5.82
C ALA A 175 -21.79 2.53 7.14
N ALA A 176 -22.00 3.33 8.20
CA ALA A 176 -22.44 2.84 9.51
C ALA A 176 -23.97 2.72 9.66
N MET A 177 -24.78 3.22 8.70
CA MET A 177 -26.24 3.06 8.71
C MET A 177 -26.71 1.69 8.19
N GLN A 178 -25.78 0.82 7.79
CA GLN A 178 -26.03 -0.62 7.71
C GLN A 178 -25.28 -1.29 8.86
N THR A 179 -26.06 -1.84 9.77
CA THR A 179 -25.71 -2.68 10.93
C THR A 179 -25.52 -1.96 12.27
N LEU A 180 -26.53 -2.11 13.14
CA LEU A 180 -26.38 -2.27 14.59
C LEU A 180 -27.41 -3.34 15.10
N PRO A 181 -27.14 -4.02 16.24
CA PRO A 181 -27.51 -5.40 16.60
C PRO A 181 -28.65 -5.43 17.66
N PRO A 182 -28.99 -6.48 18.48
CA PRO A 182 -28.35 -7.79 18.86
C PRO A 182 -29.32 -9.01 18.70
N GLU A 183 -29.06 -10.30 19.00
CA GLU A 183 -28.44 -11.07 20.09
C GLU A 183 -28.14 -12.54 19.61
N PRO A 184 -28.00 -13.55 20.50
CA PRO A 184 -26.86 -13.92 21.33
C PRO A 184 -26.05 -15.07 20.70
N MET A 185 -24.77 -15.16 21.07
CA MET A 185 -23.88 -16.24 20.63
C MET A 185 -24.26 -17.56 21.32
N GLU A 186 -24.73 -18.52 20.53
CA GLU A 186 -24.50 -19.94 20.78
C GLU A 186 -23.11 -20.35 20.27
N GLU A 187 -22.43 -21.17 21.05
CA GLU A 187 -21.14 -21.78 20.77
C GLU A 187 -21.16 -22.62 19.49
N VAL A 188 -20.35 -22.29 18.47
CA VAL A 188 -19.87 -23.29 17.50
C VAL A 188 -18.44 -22.98 17.04
N SER A 189 -17.51 -23.77 17.59
CA SER A 189 -16.24 -24.29 17.03
C SER A 189 -15.48 -23.53 15.93
N ASN A 190 -14.27 -23.10 16.30
CA ASN A 190 -13.13 -22.62 15.49
C ASN A 190 -12.83 -23.36 14.16
N GLN A 191 -12.66 -22.60 13.06
CA GLN A 191 -11.72 -22.87 11.96
C GLN A 191 -11.27 -21.57 11.19
N PRO A 192 -10.48 -20.62 11.76
CA PRO A 192 -9.99 -19.43 11.01
C PRO A 192 -8.62 -19.61 10.33
N GLU A 193 -7.78 -20.56 10.79
CA GLU A 193 -6.39 -20.69 10.35
C GLU A 193 -6.24 -21.24 8.92
N LYS A 194 -7.14 -22.15 8.51
CA LYS A 194 -7.01 -22.88 7.24
C LYS A 194 -7.38 -22.04 6.00
N ILE A 195 -8.34 -21.11 6.15
CA ILE A 195 -8.82 -20.25 5.06
C ILE A 195 -7.78 -19.16 4.74
N THR A 196 -7.14 -18.60 5.76
CA THR A 196 -6.10 -17.57 5.58
C THR A 196 -4.80 -18.17 5.02
N SER A 197 -4.42 -19.38 5.46
CA SER A 197 -3.30 -20.16 4.90
C SER A 197 -3.48 -20.39 3.40
N SER A 198 -4.60 -20.97 2.98
CA SER A 198 -4.84 -21.32 1.57
C SER A 198 -4.85 -20.10 0.64
N VAL A 199 -5.42 -18.96 1.07
CA VAL A 199 -5.42 -17.71 0.28
C VAL A 199 -4.01 -17.16 0.08
N THR A 200 -3.15 -17.22 1.12
CA THR A 200 -1.76 -16.77 1.01
C THR A 200 -0.91 -17.71 0.15
N LEU A 201 -1.15 -19.03 0.23
CA LEU A 201 -0.47 -20.05 -0.54
C LEU A 201 -0.78 -19.93 -2.04
N VAL A 202 -2.04 -19.68 -2.42
CA VAL A 202 -2.43 -19.45 -3.82
C VAL A 202 -1.71 -18.21 -4.40
N SER A 203 -1.54 -17.14 -3.61
CA SER A 203 -0.80 -15.95 -4.02
C SER A 203 0.69 -16.25 -4.27
N LEU A 204 1.31 -17.03 -3.39
CA LEU A 204 2.69 -17.49 -3.55
C LEU A 204 2.85 -18.34 -4.81
N LEU A 205 1.94 -19.29 -5.05
CA LEU A 205 1.94 -20.14 -6.24
C LEU A 205 1.79 -19.35 -7.54
N LYS A 206 0.98 -18.28 -7.56
CA LYS A 206 0.90 -17.36 -8.71
C LYS A 206 2.21 -16.61 -8.96
N ALA A 207 2.89 -16.18 -7.89
CA ALA A 207 4.17 -15.47 -7.99
C ALA A 207 5.33 -16.40 -8.39
N ILE A 208 5.29 -17.68 -8.00
CA ILE A 208 6.23 -18.71 -8.43
C ILE A 208 5.93 -19.11 -9.89
N GLY A 209 4.65 -19.23 -10.23
CA GLY A 209 4.17 -19.93 -11.40
C GLY A 209 3.86 -21.38 -11.04
N MET A 210 2.60 -21.80 -11.19
CA MET A 210 2.14 -23.13 -10.77
C MET A 210 2.89 -24.25 -11.52
N GLU A 211 3.06 -24.10 -12.84
CA GLU A 211 3.86 -25.01 -13.66
C GLU A 211 5.34 -25.02 -13.26
N CYS A 212 5.92 -23.84 -12.99
CA CYS A 212 7.30 -23.75 -12.52
C CYS A 212 7.50 -24.46 -11.17
N PHE A 213 6.54 -24.35 -10.25
CA PHE A 213 6.60 -25.03 -8.96
C PHE A 213 6.63 -26.55 -9.11
N VAL A 214 5.80 -27.12 -10.01
CA VAL A 214 5.76 -28.55 -10.28
C VAL A 214 7.02 -29.03 -11.01
N ASN A 215 7.37 -28.41 -12.14
CA ASN A 215 8.47 -28.86 -13.00
C ASN A 215 9.83 -28.84 -12.29
N TYR A 216 10.02 -27.91 -11.33
CA TYR A 216 11.28 -27.75 -10.61
C TYR A 216 11.17 -28.15 -9.13
N TYR A 217 10.10 -28.83 -8.71
CA TYR A 217 9.86 -29.17 -7.30
C TYR A 217 11.06 -29.85 -6.64
N HIS A 218 11.60 -30.91 -7.26
CA HIS A 218 12.77 -31.63 -6.73
C HIS A 218 14.02 -30.75 -6.64
N HIS A 219 14.21 -29.82 -7.57
CA HIS A 219 15.32 -28.87 -7.52
C HIS A 219 15.16 -27.88 -6.37
N PHE A 220 13.93 -27.43 -6.10
CA PHE A 220 13.63 -26.55 -4.99
C PHE A 220 13.77 -27.26 -3.63
N ALA A 221 13.38 -28.53 -3.57
CA ALA A 221 13.42 -29.36 -2.36
C ALA A 221 14.83 -29.82 -1.98
N ASP A 222 15.75 -29.94 -2.95
CA ASP A 222 17.12 -30.38 -2.69
C ASP A 222 17.97 -29.24 -2.09
N SER A 223 18.35 -29.40 -0.83
CA SER A 223 19.23 -28.48 -0.11
C SER A 223 20.69 -28.52 -0.58
N ASN A 224 21.09 -29.59 -1.28
CA ASN A 224 22.46 -29.75 -1.79
C ASN A 224 22.67 -29.03 -3.13
N LEU A 225 21.58 -28.66 -3.83
CA LEU A 225 21.67 -27.89 -5.05
C LEU A 225 21.88 -26.41 -4.78
N SER A 226 22.92 -25.86 -5.40
CA SER A 226 23.20 -24.43 -5.29
C SER A 226 22.10 -23.60 -5.95
N SER A 227 21.80 -22.45 -5.36
CA SER A 227 20.82 -21.52 -5.92
C SER A 227 21.21 -21.06 -7.33
N ALA A 228 22.51 -20.88 -7.60
CA ALA A 228 23.02 -20.48 -8.90
C ALA A 228 22.71 -21.55 -9.98
N TYR A 229 22.92 -22.82 -9.67
CA TYR A 229 22.61 -23.92 -10.59
C TYR A 229 21.12 -23.98 -10.95
N ILE A 230 20.24 -23.86 -9.95
CA ILE A 230 18.78 -23.89 -10.18
C ILE A 230 18.34 -22.69 -11.02
N ILE A 231 18.88 -21.51 -10.74
CA ILE A 231 18.60 -20.28 -11.52
C ILE A 231 19.05 -20.45 -12.96
N GLU A 232 20.22 -21.03 -13.21
CA GLU A 232 20.76 -21.29 -14.54
C GLU A 232 19.89 -22.30 -15.32
N GLN A 233 19.46 -23.38 -14.67
CA GLN A 233 18.53 -24.35 -15.29
C GLN A 233 17.20 -23.69 -15.68
N MET A 234 16.61 -22.89 -14.79
CA MET A 234 15.36 -22.17 -15.09
C MET A 234 15.55 -21.09 -16.17
N HIS A 235 16.69 -20.39 -16.18
CA HIS A 235 17.00 -19.36 -17.17
C HIS A 235 17.15 -19.96 -18.57
N SER A 236 17.91 -21.06 -18.67
CA SER A 236 18.24 -21.72 -19.94
C SER A 236 17.07 -22.49 -20.56
N ARG A 237 16.23 -23.14 -19.74
CA ARG A 237 15.11 -23.98 -20.23
C ARG A 237 13.83 -23.18 -20.46
N GLU A 238 13.52 -22.21 -19.61
CA GLU A 238 12.23 -21.47 -19.63
C GLU A 238 12.36 -20.04 -20.19
N GLY A 239 13.59 -19.55 -20.45
CA GLY A 239 13.84 -18.18 -20.91
C GLY A 239 13.54 -17.09 -19.89
N TYR A 240 13.38 -17.44 -18.61
CA TYR A 240 13.10 -16.48 -17.54
C TYR A 240 14.29 -15.57 -17.25
N THR A 241 14.05 -14.30 -16.91
CA THR A 241 15.15 -13.43 -16.46
C THR A 241 15.74 -13.92 -15.12
N GLU A 242 17.05 -13.72 -14.92
CA GLU A 242 17.75 -14.15 -13.70
C GLU A 242 17.09 -13.61 -12.41
N LYS A 243 16.67 -12.33 -12.44
CA LYS A 243 15.91 -11.69 -11.36
C LYS A 243 14.62 -12.42 -11.04
N SER A 244 13.91 -12.89 -12.07
CA SER A 244 12.66 -13.64 -11.91
C SER A 244 12.92 -15.05 -11.35
N CYS A 245 13.96 -15.74 -11.83
CA CYS A 245 14.38 -17.05 -11.28
C CYS A 245 14.68 -16.98 -9.79
N ARG A 246 15.46 -15.98 -9.35
CA ARG A 246 15.75 -15.74 -7.92
C ARG A 246 14.47 -15.59 -7.10
N GLY A 247 13.52 -14.81 -7.61
CA GLY A 247 12.23 -14.56 -6.96
C GLY A 247 11.34 -15.79 -6.85
N ARG A 248 11.36 -16.68 -7.86
CA ARG A 248 10.61 -17.95 -7.88
C ARG A 248 11.24 -18.97 -6.95
N LEU A 249 12.56 -19.19 -7.06
CA LEU A 249 13.33 -20.10 -6.21
C LEU A 249 13.14 -19.79 -4.72
N SER A 250 13.28 -18.51 -4.33
CA SER A 250 13.15 -18.10 -2.92
C SER A 250 11.76 -18.41 -2.34
N LYS A 251 10.70 -18.16 -3.13
CA LYS A 251 9.31 -18.42 -2.70
C LYS A 251 8.99 -19.91 -2.71
N ALA A 252 9.46 -20.66 -3.70
CA ALA A 252 9.26 -22.11 -3.76
C ALA A 252 9.93 -22.83 -2.58
N ARG A 253 11.19 -22.48 -2.27
CA ARG A 253 11.88 -22.98 -1.07
C ARG A 253 11.19 -22.58 0.23
N LYS A 254 10.57 -21.40 0.28
CA LYS A 254 9.75 -21.00 1.43
C LYS A 254 8.55 -21.94 1.61
N VAL A 255 7.76 -22.18 0.55
CA VAL A 255 6.61 -23.10 0.60
C VAL A 255 7.03 -24.49 1.11
N ILE A 256 8.14 -25.03 0.60
CA ILE A 256 8.64 -26.36 0.98
C ILE A 256 9.12 -26.37 2.43
N ARG A 257 9.92 -25.37 2.84
CA ARG A 257 10.43 -25.27 4.22
C ARG A 257 9.31 -25.10 5.24
N ASP A 258 8.26 -24.38 4.87
CA ASP A 258 7.10 -24.12 5.73
C ASP A 258 6.16 -25.36 5.79
N GLY A 259 6.53 -26.49 5.16
CA GLY A 259 5.78 -27.76 5.21
C GLY A 259 4.51 -27.78 4.34
N LEU A 260 4.35 -26.81 3.44
CA LEU A 260 3.12 -26.58 2.67
C LEU A 260 3.12 -27.30 1.31
N SER A 261 4.04 -28.24 1.08
CA SER A 261 4.21 -28.89 -0.23
C SER A 261 2.97 -29.64 -0.72
N ILE A 262 2.36 -30.48 0.15
CA ILE A 262 1.18 -31.26 -0.24
C ILE A 262 0.01 -30.33 -0.54
N GLU A 263 -0.27 -29.36 0.36
CA GLU A 263 -1.35 -28.38 0.16
C GLU A 263 -1.13 -27.57 -1.13
N ALA A 264 0.11 -27.17 -1.41
CA ALA A 264 0.46 -26.44 -2.63
C ALA A 264 0.21 -27.27 -3.89
N LEU A 265 0.63 -28.54 -3.90
CA LEU A 265 0.45 -29.44 -5.03
C LEU A 265 -1.03 -29.80 -5.25
N THR A 266 -1.81 -29.99 -4.18
CA THR A 266 -3.27 -30.20 -4.28
C THR A 266 -3.96 -28.99 -4.91
N LEU A 267 -3.63 -27.78 -4.46
CA LEU A 267 -4.17 -26.54 -5.05
C LEU A 267 -3.81 -26.38 -6.54
N ILE A 268 -2.62 -26.84 -6.95
CA ILE A 268 -2.21 -26.82 -8.36
C ILE A 268 -2.99 -27.87 -9.16
N ALA A 269 -3.12 -29.09 -8.62
CA ALA A 269 -3.86 -30.17 -9.26
C ALA A 269 -5.33 -29.80 -9.47
N ASP A 270 -5.95 -29.05 -8.56
CA ASP A 270 -7.35 -28.60 -8.66
C ASP A 270 -7.53 -27.37 -9.57
N SER A 271 -6.44 -26.76 -10.05
CA SER A 271 -6.49 -25.54 -10.87
C SER A 271 -7.02 -25.82 -12.28
N GLY A 272 -8.17 -25.23 -12.63
CA GLY A 272 -8.83 -25.42 -13.94
C GLY A 272 -8.14 -24.77 -15.15
N ARG A 273 -6.98 -24.12 -14.99
CA ARG A 273 -6.27 -23.42 -16.08
C ARG A 273 -4.90 -24.03 -16.43
N ILE A 274 -4.55 -25.18 -15.87
CA ILE A 274 -3.23 -25.79 -16.03
C ILE A 274 -3.26 -26.94 -17.05
N GLN A 275 -2.12 -27.19 -17.72
CA GLN A 275 -2.00 -28.32 -18.66
C GLN A 275 -2.13 -29.66 -17.94
N ASP A 276 -2.74 -30.64 -18.61
CA ASP A 276 -3.01 -31.97 -18.03
C ASP A 276 -1.73 -32.72 -17.61
N THR A 277 -0.63 -32.49 -18.30
CA THR A 277 0.70 -33.02 -17.96
C THR A 277 1.17 -32.53 -16.59
N VAL A 278 1.07 -31.22 -16.34
CA VAL A 278 1.46 -30.58 -15.07
C VAL A 278 0.55 -31.04 -13.93
N ARG A 279 -0.75 -31.23 -14.20
CA ARG A 279 -1.68 -31.81 -13.22
C ARG A 279 -1.27 -33.24 -12.84
N SER A 280 -0.93 -34.07 -13.82
CA SER A 280 -0.47 -35.44 -13.57
C SER A 280 0.81 -35.48 -12.74
N ASP A 281 1.77 -34.61 -13.05
CA ASP A 281 3.04 -34.56 -12.32
C ASP A 281 2.86 -34.02 -10.89
N ALA A 282 1.93 -33.07 -10.66
CA ALA A 282 1.55 -32.65 -9.31
C ALA A 282 0.96 -33.81 -8.50
N LEU A 283 0.06 -34.61 -9.07
CA LEU A 283 -0.52 -35.77 -8.40
C LEU A 283 0.52 -36.86 -8.10
N LYS A 284 1.48 -37.10 -9.01
CA LYS A 284 2.61 -38.02 -8.75
C LYS A 284 3.46 -37.51 -7.59
N LEU A 285 3.78 -36.21 -7.55
CA LEU A 285 4.55 -35.63 -6.45
C LEU A 285 3.84 -35.78 -5.10
N ILE A 286 2.51 -35.59 -5.06
CA ILE A 286 1.72 -35.82 -3.83
C ILE A 286 1.89 -37.26 -3.36
N SER A 287 1.75 -38.25 -4.25
CA SER A 287 1.88 -39.68 -3.89
C SER A 287 3.27 -40.08 -3.38
N VAL A 288 4.30 -39.29 -3.66
CA VAL A 288 5.68 -39.52 -3.19
C VAL A 288 5.94 -38.84 -1.83
N LEU A 289 5.14 -37.83 -1.48
CA LEU A 289 5.29 -37.00 -0.28
C LEU A 289 4.38 -37.44 0.88
N GLU A 290 3.34 -38.22 0.60
CA GLU A 290 2.50 -38.94 1.58
C GLU A 290 3.22 -40.18 2.14
#